data_AF-A0A963JY05-F1
#
_entry.id   AF-A0A963JY05-F1
#
_cell.length_a   1.000
_cell.length_b   1.000
_cell.length_c   1.000
_cell.angle_alpha   90.00
_cell.angle_beta   90.00
_cell.angle_gamma   90.00
#
_symmetry.space_group_name_H-M   'P 1'
#
loop_
_entity.id
_entity.type
_entity.pdbx_description
1 polymer ?
#
loop_
_entity_poly.entity_id
_entity_poly.type
_entity_poly.pdbx_seq_one_letter_code
_entity_poly.pdbx_strand_id
1 'polypeptide(L)'
;MTPASRLVLAACLALGACEAGPTMEELRTADIAACSAAGFQSGSDAERLCLLLQETNRRLEGVERRMNFLEVDTRRLSGYGRCGPSSC
;
A
#
# COMPACT_ATOMS: atom_id res chain seq x y z
N MET A 1 15.77 -11.35 -36.39
CA MET A 1 15.11 -10.57 -35.32
C MET A 1 14.89 -9.16 -35.84
N THR A 2 13.64 -8.79 -36.13
CA THR A 2 13.27 -7.51 -36.76
C THR A 2 13.39 -6.34 -35.77
N PRO A 3 13.70 -5.11 -36.23
CA PRO A 3 13.87 -3.94 -35.36
C PRO A 3 12.61 -3.60 -34.54
N ALA A 4 11.43 -4.00 -35.04
CA ALA A 4 10.15 -3.82 -34.36
C ALA A 4 10.05 -4.56 -33.01
N SER A 5 10.64 -5.75 -32.87
CA SER A 5 10.59 -6.50 -31.60
C SER A 5 11.42 -5.86 -30.48
N ARG A 6 12.43 -5.03 -30.80
CA ARG A 6 13.25 -4.34 -29.79
C ARG A 6 12.50 -3.18 -29.14
N LEU A 7 11.68 -2.47 -29.92
CA LEU A 7 10.86 -1.35 -29.42
C LEU A 7 9.76 -1.81 -28.46
N VAL A 8 9.13 -2.96 -28.74
CA VAL A 8 8.09 -3.54 -27.87
C VAL A 8 8.67 -3.99 -26.52
N LEU A 9 9.86 -4.62 -26.53
CA LEU A 9 10.52 -5.02 -25.27
C LEU A 9 10.92 -3.81 -24.42
N ALA A 10 11.43 -2.75 -25.04
CA ALA A 10 11.81 -1.51 -24.36
C ALA A 10 10.59 -0.79 -23.75
N ALA A 11 9.45 -0.80 -24.45
CA ALA A 11 8.19 -0.27 -23.92
C ALA A 11 7.71 -1.06 -22.68
N CYS A 12 7.74 -2.40 -22.73
CA CYS A 12 7.33 -3.24 -21.59
C CYS A 12 8.24 -3.06 -20.37
N LEU A 13 9.55 -2.83 -20.56
CA LEU A 13 10.49 -2.57 -19.47
C LEU A 13 10.27 -1.19 -18.82
N ALA A 14 9.86 -0.18 -19.60
CA ALA A 14 9.55 1.15 -19.08
C ALA A 14 8.27 1.17 -18.21
N LEU A 15 7.32 0.25 -18.45
CA LEU A 15 6.12 0.10 -17.63
C LEU A 15 6.35 -0.66 -16.32
N GLY A 16 7.40 -1.47 -16.22
CA GLY A 16 7.72 -2.25 -15.01
C GLY A 16 8.45 -1.47 -13.90
N ALA A 17 9.01 -0.30 -14.21
CA ALA A 17 9.78 0.51 -13.26
C ALA A 17 8.93 1.39 -12.33
N CYS A 18 7.61 1.45 -12.54
CA CYS A 18 6.69 2.30 -11.77
C CYS A 18 6.03 1.58 -10.57
N GLU A 19 6.34 0.31 -10.34
CA GLU A 19 5.77 -0.51 -9.26
C GLU A 19 6.63 -0.50 -7.98
N ALA A 20 7.71 0.30 -7.95
CA ALA A 20 8.49 0.49 -6.73
C ALA A 20 7.75 1.50 -5.82
N GLY A 21 6.97 0.99 -4.87
CA GLY A 21 6.38 1.80 -3.82
C GLY A 21 7.44 2.57 -3.00
N PRO A 22 7.03 3.59 -2.22
CA PRO A 22 7.95 4.43 -1.47
C PRO A 22 8.79 3.59 -0.50
N THR A 23 10.08 3.90 -0.46
CA THR A 23 11.01 3.28 0.49
C THR A 23 10.70 3.73 1.92
N MET A 24 11.16 2.95 2.91
CA MET A 24 10.98 3.31 4.32
C MET A 24 11.61 4.65 4.69
N GLU A 25 12.68 5.04 4.00
CA GLU A 25 13.37 6.30 4.24
C GLU A 25 12.60 7.50 3.68
N GLU A 26 12.00 7.35 2.49
CA GLU A 26 11.09 8.34 1.91
C GLU A 26 9.84 8.54 2.78
N LEU A 27 9.32 7.47 3.38
CA LEU A 27 8.19 7.57 4.31
C LEU A 27 8.55 8.32 5.59
N ARG A 28 9.72 8.04 6.18
CA ARG A 28 10.19 8.75 7.38
C ARG A 28 10.40 10.24 7.12
N THR A 29 11.02 10.59 6.00
CA THR A 29 11.21 12.00 5.63
C THR A 29 9.89 12.70 5.38
N ALA A 30 8.91 12.02 4.77
CA ALA A 30 7.55 12.54 4.64
C ALA A 30 6.86 12.78 5.99
N ASP A 31 7.04 11.90 6.98
CA ASP A 31 6.49 12.09 8.33
C ASP A 31 7.09 13.29 9.05
N ILE A 32 8.41 13.44 8.96
CA ILE A 32 9.12 14.58 9.55
C ILE A 32 8.60 15.88 8.91
N ALA A 33 8.41 15.89 7.58
CA ALA A 33 7.82 17.02 6.88
C ALA A 33 6.38 17.29 7.32
N ALA A 34 5.56 16.26 7.51
CA ALA A 34 4.17 16.41 7.97
C ALA A 34 4.10 16.95 9.41
N CYS A 35 4.93 16.45 10.32
CA CYS A 35 4.97 16.91 11.70
C CYS A 35 5.52 18.33 11.81
N SER A 36 6.55 18.69 11.04
CA SER A 36 7.05 20.06 11.01
C SER A 36 6.03 21.04 10.40
N ALA A 37 5.31 20.64 9.34
CA ALA A 37 4.24 21.44 8.74
C ALA A 37 3.05 21.66 9.71
N ALA A 38 2.80 20.72 10.62
CA ALA A 38 1.82 20.86 11.70
C ALA A 38 2.28 21.81 12.83
N GLY A 39 3.52 22.31 12.78
CA GLY A 39 4.07 23.27 13.74
C GLY A 39 4.78 22.65 14.94
N PHE A 40 5.06 21.34 14.91
CA PHE A 40 5.84 20.71 15.98
C PHE A 40 7.31 21.14 15.89
N GLN A 41 7.89 21.50 17.04
CA GLN A 41 9.31 21.88 17.11
C GLN A 41 10.21 20.65 17.03
N SER A 42 11.28 20.76 16.26
CA SER A 42 12.25 19.67 16.12
C SER A 42 12.92 19.34 17.46
N GLY A 43 13.00 18.05 17.77
CA GLY A 43 13.55 17.51 19.02
C GLY A 43 12.60 17.58 20.21
N SER A 44 11.39 18.14 20.05
CA SER A 44 10.40 18.20 21.13
C SER A 44 9.71 16.85 21.35
N ASP A 45 9.20 16.63 22.56
CA ASP A 45 8.37 15.45 22.85
C ASP A 45 7.08 15.44 22.03
N ALA A 46 6.58 16.62 21.64
CA ALA A 46 5.41 16.76 20.78
C ALA A 46 5.68 16.26 19.34
N GLU A 47 6.86 16.54 18.78
CA GLU A 47 7.28 15.98 17.49
C GLU A 47 7.42 14.46 17.57
N ARG A 48 8.01 13.93 18.65
CA ARG A 48 8.10 12.46 18.85
C ARG A 48 6.73 11.81 18.88
N LEU A 49 5.77 12.42 19.58
CA LEU A 49 4.39 11.95 19.61
C LEU A 49 3.75 11.99 18.22
N CYS A 50 3.97 13.05 17.45
CA CYS A 50 3.48 13.13 16.07
C CYS A 50 4.06 12.01 15.19
N LEU A 51 5.36 11.77 15.26
CA LEU A 51 6.02 10.71 14.50
C LEU A 51 5.51 9.32 14.90
N LEU A 52 5.32 9.06 16.19
CA LEU A 52 4.73 7.81 16.69
C LEU A 52 3.29 7.63 16.20
N LEU A 53 2.52 8.71 16.14
CA LEU A 53 1.15 8.68 15.62
C LEU A 53 1.13 8.35 14.12
N GLN A 54 2.02 8.96 13.33
CA GLN A 54 2.16 8.65 11.90
C GLN A 54 2.52 7.17 11.67
N GLU A 55 3.46 6.63 12.44
CA GLU A 55 3.83 5.22 12.37
C GLU A 55 2.65 4.30 12.73
N THR A 56 1.91 4.65 13.77
CA THR A 56 0.75 3.86 14.23
C THR A 56 -0.36 3.87 13.20
N ASN A 57 -0.68 5.02 12.61
CA ASN A 57 -1.70 5.14 11.57
C ASN A 57 -1.36 4.28 10.35
N ARG A 58 -0.11 4.27 9.89
CA ARG A 58 0.30 3.39 8.78
C ARG A 58 0.14 1.91 9.11
N ARG A 59 0.46 1.51 10.35
CA ARG A 59 0.25 0.12 10.79
C ARG A 59 -1.23 -0.23 10.77
N LEU A 60 -2.10 0.67 11.23
CA LEU A 60 -3.55 0.50 11.17
C LEU A 60 -4.05 0.35 9.73
N GLU A 61 -3.66 1.26 8.82
CA GLU A 61 -4.01 1.15 7.40
C GLU A 61 -3.55 -0.16 6.75
N GLY A 62 -2.38 -0.68 7.18
CA GLY A 62 -1.88 -1.98 6.74
C GLY A 62 -2.76 -3.13 7.23
N VAL A 63 -3.21 -3.07 8.48
CA VAL A 63 -4.13 -4.06 9.07
C VAL A 63 -5.51 -3.98 8.42
N GLU A 64 -6.05 -2.77 8.22
CA GLU A 64 -7.35 -2.55 7.58
C GLU A 64 -7.36 -3.10 6.15
N ARG A 65 -6.30 -2.86 5.37
CA ARG A 65 -6.16 -3.45 4.03
C ARG A 65 -6.16 -4.97 4.05
N ARG A 66 -5.49 -5.58 5.02
CA ARG A 66 -5.49 -7.05 5.19
C ARG A 66 -6.86 -7.58 5.58
N MET A 67 -7.54 -6.92 6.51
CA MET A 67 -8.91 -7.27 6.90
C MET A 67 -9.87 -7.19 5.72
N ASN A 68 -9.83 -6.11 4.94
CA ASN A 68 -10.64 -5.95 3.75
C ASN A 68 -10.37 -7.06 2.72
N PHE A 69 -9.10 -7.42 2.50
CA PHE A 69 -8.75 -8.55 1.63
C PHE A 69 -9.37 -9.87 2.10
N LEU A 70 -9.31 -10.17 3.40
CA LEU A 70 -9.91 -11.38 3.99
C LEU A 70 -11.45 -11.35 3.92
N GLU A 71 -12.08 -10.20 4.11
CA GLU A 71 -13.53 -10.04 3.96
C GLU A 71 -14.00 -10.27 2.52
N VAL A 72 -13.25 -9.80 1.53
CA VAL A 72 -13.56 -10.06 0.12
C VAL A 72 -13.41 -11.54 -0.22
N ASP A 73 -12.35 -12.20 0.27
CA ASP A 73 -12.10 -13.62 0.03
C ASP A 73 -13.18 -14.52 0.67
N THR A 74 -13.54 -14.24 1.92
CA THR A 74 -14.60 -14.97 2.64
C THR A 74 -15.98 -14.79 1.99
N ARG A 75 -16.34 -13.58 1.52
CA ARG A 75 -17.58 -13.36 0.76
C ARG A 75 -17.59 -14.15 -0.56
N ARG A 76 -16.45 -14.24 -1.25
CA ARG A 76 -16.33 -15.02 -2.49
C ARG A 76 -16.53 -16.51 -2.24
N LEU A 77 -15.93 -17.05 -1.18
CA LEU A 77 -16.11 -18.45 -0.76
C LEU A 77 -17.54 -18.75 -0.31
N SER A 78 -18.21 -17.83 0.39
CA SER A 78 -19.63 -17.96 0.75
C SER A 78 -20.58 -18.02 -0.46
N GLY A 79 -20.19 -17.47 -1.61
CA GLY A 79 -20.96 -17.56 -2.86
C GLY A 79 -20.87 -18.93 -3.54
N TYR A 80 -19.75 -19.64 -3.39
CA TYR A 80 -19.56 -20.99 -3.94
C TYR A 80 -20.09 -22.11 -3.03
N GLY A 81 -20.40 -21.82 -1.76
CA GLY A 81 -20.90 -22.80 -0.78
C GLY A 81 -22.41 -23.08 -0.83
N ARG A 82 -23.16 -22.52 -1.80
CA ARG A 82 -24.63 -22.62 -1.84
C ARG A 82 -25.21 -23.31 -3.08
N CYS A 83 -24.44 -24.19 -3.72
CA CYS A 83 -25.02 -25.23 -4.58
C CYS A 83 -25.08 -26.54 -3.77
N GLY A 84 -26.20 -26.73 -3.06
CA GLY A 84 -26.56 -28.05 -2.55
C GLY A 84 -27.08 -28.95 -3.68
N PRO A 85 -27.08 -30.28 -3.51
CA PRO A 85 -27.38 -31.26 -4.56
C PRO A 85 -28.84 -31.24 -5.09
N SER A 86 -29.68 -30.28 -4.69
CA SER A 86 -31.11 -30.25 -5.00
C SER A 86 -31.60 -28.97 -5.68
N SER A 87 -30.72 -28.08 -6.15
CA SER A 87 -31.16 -26.92 -6.93
C SER A 87 -30.05 -26.35 -7.81
N CYS A 88 -30.00 -26.83 -9.05
CA CYS A 88 -29.65 -26.10 -10.29
C CYS A 88 -30.67 -26.51 -11.35
#